data_AF-A0A9E1JCM4-F1
#
_entry.id   AF-A0A9E1JCM4-F1
#
_cell.length_a   1.000
_cell.length_b   1.000
_cell.length_c   1.000
_cell.angle_alpha   90.00
_cell.angle_beta   90.00
_cell.angle_gamma   90.00
#
_symmetry.space_group_name_H-M   'P 1'
#
loop_
_entity.id
_entity.type
_entity.pdbx_description
1 polymer ?
#
loop_
_entity_poly.entity_id
_entity_poly.type
_entity_poly.pdbx_seq_one_letter_code
_entity_poly.pdbx_strand_id
1 'polypeptide(L)' 'MSKSTIAITIYIIGLIFGALFLDLWSAETSPKAFIGIFWTAIFLIALFYCDKDEKK' A
#
# COMPACT_ATOMS: atom_id res chain seq x y z
N MET A 1 7.00 -9.49 16.57
CA MET A 1 6.81 -8.31 15.70
C MET A 1 5.46 -7.71 16.05
N SER A 2 5.35 -6.38 16.17
CA SER A 2 4.03 -5.76 16.37
C SER A 2 3.16 -5.98 15.14
N LYS A 3 1.84 -5.99 15.32
CA LYS A 3 0.88 -6.09 14.19
C LYS A 3 1.16 -4.99 13.16
N SER A 4 1.52 -3.80 13.64
CA SER A 4 2.01 -2.68 12.83
C SER A 4 3.21 -3.02 11.94
N THR A 5 4.20 -3.78 12.43
CA THR A 5 5.39 -4.12 11.63
C THR A 5 5.04 -5.04 10.46
N ILE A 6 4.07 -5.94 10.66
CA ILE A 6 3.58 -6.84 9.62
C ILE A 6 2.81 -6.05 8.56
N ALA A 7 1.94 -5.11 8.97
CA ALA A 7 1.22 -4.23 8.05
C ALA A 7 2.15 -3.37 7.19
N ILE A 8 3.20 -2.79 7.80
CA ILE A 8 4.21 -2.00 7.09
C ILE A 8 5.01 -2.87 6.11
N THR A 9 5.33 -4.12 6.48
CA THR A 9 6.04 -5.03 5.59
C THR A 9 5.20 -5.37 4.35
N ILE A 10 3.90 -5.66 4.53
CA ILE A 10 2.95 -5.90 3.44
C ILE A 10 2.84 -4.66 2.53
N TYR A 11 2.88 -3.46 3.10
CA TYR A 11 2.88 -2.21 2.33
C TYR A 11 4.07 -2.09 1.39
N ILE A 12 5.27 -2.29 1.94
CA ILE A 12 6.52 -2.11 1.21
C ILE A 12 6.58 -3.12 0.05
N ILE A 13 6.14 -4.37 0.28
CA ILE A 13 6.03 -5.38 -0.78
C ILE A 13 5.04 -4.92 -1.86
N GLY A 14 3.88 -4.39 -1.47
CA GLY A 14 2.88 -3.85 -2.40
C GLY A 14 3.39 -2.66 -3.23
N LEU A 15 4.15 -1.75 -2.62
CA LEU A 15 4.78 -0.61 -3.30
C LEU A 15 5.85 -1.05 -4.29
N ILE A 16 6.71 -2.00 -3.91
CA ILE A 16 7.72 -2.57 -4.80
C ILE A 16 7.05 -3.26 -5.99
N PHE A 17 5.97 -4.00 -5.74
CA PHE A 17 5.21 -4.65 -6.80
C PHE A 17 4.56 -3.62 -7.74
N GLY A 18 3.99 -2.54 -7.20
CA GLY A 18 3.45 -1.44 -7.98
C GLY A 18 4.49 -0.71 -8.81
N ALA A 19 5.67 -0.44 -8.24
CA ALA A 19 6.75 0.22 -8.96
C ALA A 19 7.30 -0.64 -10.12
N LEU A 20 7.48 -1.95 -9.90
CA LEU A 20 8.11 -2.85 -10.88
C LEU A 20 7.16 -3.35 -11.97
N PHE A 21 5.92 -3.70 -11.63
CA PHE A 21 4.97 -4.29 -12.59
C PHE A 21 4.08 -3.27 -13.28
N LEU A 22 3.74 -2.16 -12.61
CA LEU A 22 2.87 -1.13 -13.19
C LEU A 22 3.65 0.07 -13.76
N ASP A 23 4.98 0.06 -13.64
CA ASP A 23 5.88 1.17 -14.00
C ASP A 23 5.34 2.51 -13.50
N LEU A 24 4.85 2.48 -12.25
CA LEU A 24 4.09 3.58 -11.64
C LEU A 24 4.92 4.87 -11.56
N TRP A 25 6.25 4.74 -11.59
CA TRP A 25 7.21 5.84 -11.54
C TRP A 25 7.30 6.61 -12.87
N SER A 26 7.01 5.94 -13.98
CA SER A 26 7.05 6.53 -15.33
C SER A 26 5.65 6.82 -15.89
N ALA A 27 4.60 6.70 -15.06
CA ALA A 27 3.22 6.91 -15.48
C ALA A 27 2.92 8.40 -15.72
N GLU A 28 3.24 8.91 -16.91
CA GLU A 28 2.70 10.17 -17.44
C GLU A 28 1.17 10.10 -17.42
N THR A 29 0.55 10.64 -16.37
CA THR A 29 -0.91 10.82 -16.15
C THR A 29 -1.80 9.82 -16.89
N SER A 30 -1.52 8.53 -16.70
CA SER A 30 -2.20 7.42 -17.34
C SER A 30 -3.23 6.83 -16.39
N PRO A 31 -4.31 6.18 -16.86
CA PRO A 31 -5.23 5.38 -16.02
C PRO A 31 -4.52 4.40 -15.06
N LYS A 32 -3.27 4.02 -15.36
CA LYS A 32 -2.41 3.22 -14.47
C LYS A 32 -2.09 3.90 -13.14
N ALA A 33 -1.99 5.22 -13.09
CA ALA A 33 -1.75 5.97 -11.84
C ALA A 33 -2.91 5.78 -10.84
N PHE A 34 -4.15 5.64 -11.34
CA PHE A 34 -5.31 5.37 -10.48
C PHE A 34 -5.24 4.00 -9.81
N ILE A 35 -4.61 3.01 -10.43
CA ILE A 35 -4.40 1.68 -9.83
C ILE A 35 -3.47 1.82 -8.61
N GLY A 36 -2.42 2.63 -8.72
CA GLY A 36 -1.54 2.94 -7.59
C GLY A 36 -2.24 3.68 -6.45
N ILE A 37 -3.11 4.64 -6.78
CA ILE A 37 -3.92 5.37 -5.79
C ILE A 37 -4.92 4.43 -5.10
N PHE A 38 -5.62 3.59 -5.88
CA PHE A 38 -6.55 2.59 -5.36
C PHE A 38 -5.85 1.59 -4.43
N TRP A 39 -4.65 1.13 -4.82
CA TRP A 39 -3.82 0.25 -4.01
C TRP A 39 -3.36 0.92 -2.70
N THR A 40 -3.02 2.20 -2.76
CA THR A 40 -2.65 2.99 -1.57
C THR A 40 -3.84 3.19 -0.63
N ALA A 41 -5.05 3.40 -1.16
CA ALA A 41 -6.26 3.52 -0.36
C ALA A 41 -6.60 2.23 0.40
N ILE A 42 -6.49 1.06 -0.25
CA ILE A 42 -6.67 -0.25 0.41
C ILE A 42 -5.63 -0.42 1.53
N PHE A 43 -4.37 -0.05 1.27
CA PHE A 43 -3.35 -0.11 2.30
C PHE A 43 -3.66 0.77 3.51
N LEU A 44 -4.09 2.02 3.31
CA LEU A 44 -4.43 2.93 4.39
C LEU A 44 -5.60 2.41 5.24
N ILE A 45 -6.60 1.77 4.62
CA ILE A 45 -7.71 1.12 5.33
C ILE A 45 -7.21 -0.06 6.17
N ALA A 46 -6.34 -0.89 5.60
CA ALA A 46 -5.75 -2.02 6.31
C ALA A 46 -4.87 -1.55 7.49
N LEU A 47 -4.09 -0.49 7.30
CA LEU A 47 -3.29 0.13 8.36
C LEU A 47 -4.17 0.67 9.49
N PHE A 48 -5.26 1.38 9.15
CA PHE A 48 -6.19 1.93 10.13
C PHE A 48 -6.86 0.84 10.99
N TYR A 49 -7.25 -0.28 10.38
CA TYR A 49 -7.80 -1.43 11.11
C TYR A 49 -6.73 -2.13 11.96
N CYS A 50 -5.54 -2.33 11.40
CA CYS A 50 -4.43 -2.97 12.10
C CYS A 50 -4.01 -2.19 13.35
N ASP A 51 -3.93 -0.85 13.25
CA ASP A 51 -3.60 0.04 14.37
C ASP A 51 -4.72 0.10 15.41
N LYS A 52 -6.00 0.06 14.99
CA LYS A 52 -7.15 -0.03 15.91
C LYS A 52 -7.13 -1.29 16.78
N ASP A 53 -6.68 -2.42 16.23
CA ASP A 53 -6.57 -3.70 16.94
C ASP A 53 -5.30 -3.82 17.80
N GLU A 54 -4.41 -2.83 17.77
CA GLU A 54 -3.24 -2.74 18.66
C GLU A 54 -3.51 -1.86 19.90
N LYS A 55 -4.53 -0.98 19.85
CA LYS A 55 -4.94 -0.11 20.97
C LYS A 55 -6.07 -0.69 21.86
N LYS A 56 -6.38 -1.98 21.76
CA LYS A 56 -7.36 -2.68 22.60
C LYS A 56 -6.66 -3.64 23.55
#